data_AF-A0A8J6C4S5-F1
#
_entry.id   AF-A0A8J6C4S5-F1
#
_cell.length_a   1.000
_cell.length_b   1.000
_cell.length_c   1.000
_cell.angle_alpha   90.00
_cell.angle_beta   90.00
_cell.angle_gamma   90.00
#
_symmetry.space_group_name_H-M   'P 1'
#
loop_
_entity.id
_entity.type
_entity.pdbx_description
1 polymer ?
#
loop_
_entity_poly.entity_id
_entity_poly.type
_entity_poly.pdbx_seq_one_letter_code
_entity_poly.pdbx_strand_id
1 'polypeptide(L)'
;MTAATHLSVEKDGIRLLPPEKLEQATALQEDCSEFLSKTKQFHQIVTDFMHVMDAKQAMIDKQKLRAIGLGNKVLGQEEVRKRRQRELQATVFERKAELERLRAQRDSLARVEQEQRALIERLQNNEA
;
A
#
# COMPACT_ATOMS: atom_id res chain seq x y z
N MET A 1 -30.09 62.03 26.00
CA MET A 1 -29.63 62.49 27.32
C MET A 1 -28.13 62.67 27.24
N THR A 2 -27.70 63.90 27.41
CA THR A 2 -26.37 64.44 27.14
C THR A 2 -25.33 63.72 27.99
N ALA A 3 -24.38 63.02 27.35
CA ALA A 3 -23.22 62.48 28.04
C ALA A 3 -22.40 63.67 28.53
N ALA A 4 -22.55 64.01 29.81
CA ALA A 4 -21.74 65.02 30.45
C ALA A 4 -20.30 64.48 30.52
N THR A 5 -19.48 64.92 29.57
CA THR A 5 -18.03 64.71 29.60
C THR A 5 -17.51 65.43 30.83
N HIS A 6 -17.33 64.70 31.94
CA HIS A 6 -16.72 65.23 33.15
C HIS A 6 -15.25 65.54 32.85
N LEU A 7 -15.00 66.81 32.56
CA LEU A 7 -13.67 67.37 32.38
C LEU A 7 -13.03 67.53 33.77
N SER A 8 -12.14 66.61 34.14
CA SER A 8 -11.39 66.70 35.38
C SER A 8 -10.08 67.44 35.10
N VAL A 9 -9.94 68.64 35.68
CA VAL A 9 -8.72 69.46 35.57
C VAL A 9 -7.92 69.27 36.85
N GLU A 10 -6.80 68.55 36.75
CA GLU A 10 -5.78 68.48 37.79
C GLU A 10 -4.48 69.11 37.29
N LYS A 11 -3.53 69.37 38.22
CA LYS A 11 -2.34 70.22 38.04
C LYS A 11 -1.45 69.91 36.82
N ASP A 12 -1.59 68.73 36.21
CA ASP A 12 -0.79 68.25 35.08
C ASP A 12 -1.53 68.25 33.72
N GLY A 13 -2.74 68.82 33.64
CA GLY A 13 -3.46 69.04 32.39
C GLY A 13 -4.92 68.59 32.40
N ILE A 14 -5.67 69.00 31.38
CA ILE A 14 -7.11 68.77 31.24
C ILE A 14 -7.34 67.32 30.77
N ARG A 15 -8.05 66.49 31.57
CA ARG A 15 -8.45 65.13 31.17
C ARG A 15 -9.96 65.05 30.89
N LEU A 16 -10.31 64.42 29.78
CA LEU A 16 -11.70 64.21 29.33
C LEU A 16 -12.38 63.00 30.00
N LEU A 17 -11.64 62.19 30.77
CA LEU A 17 -12.13 60.95 31.40
C LEU A 17 -11.57 60.81 32.83
N PRO A 18 -12.38 60.36 33.83
CA PRO A 18 -11.91 60.10 35.18
C PRO A 18 -10.78 59.05 35.21
N PRO A 19 -9.77 59.19 36.09
CA PRO A 19 -8.61 58.28 36.13
C PRO A 19 -9.00 56.82 36.37
N GLU A 20 -9.98 56.56 37.23
CA GLU A 20 -10.50 55.20 37.50
C GLU A 20 -11.11 54.54 36.25
N LYS A 21 -11.78 55.31 35.38
CA LYS A 21 -12.37 54.79 34.15
C LYS A 21 -11.32 54.56 33.06
N LEU A 22 -10.24 55.34 33.08
CA LEU A 22 -9.10 55.14 32.18
C LEU A 22 -8.36 53.85 32.53
N GLU A 23 -8.07 53.62 33.83
CA GLU A 23 -7.42 52.39 34.31
C GLU A 23 -8.23 51.13 33.99
N GLN A 24 -9.55 51.17 34.21
CA GLN A 24 -10.43 50.06 33.85
C GLN A 24 -10.46 49.80 32.33
N ALA A 25 -10.46 50.86 31.51
CA ALA A 25 -10.42 50.73 30.06
C ALA A 25 -9.08 50.13 29.58
N THR A 26 -7.95 50.52 30.19
CA THR A 26 -6.64 49.95 29.87
C THR A 26 -6.52 48.50 30.31
N ALA A 27 -7.02 48.13 31.50
CA ALA A 27 -7.04 46.74 31.95
C ALA A 27 -7.91 45.86 31.03
N LEU A 28 -9.09 46.35 30.64
CA LEU A 28 -9.95 45.65 29.68
C LEU A 28 -9.28 45.51 28.32
N GLN A 29 -8.53 46.51 27.86
CA GLN A 29 -7.77 46.44 26.62
C GLN A 29 -6.67 45.37 26.67
N GLU A 30 -5.94 45.27 27.80
CA GLU A 30 -4.93 44.24 28.01
C GLU A 30 -5.56 42.83 28.04
N ASP A 31 -6.66 42.65 28.77
CA ASP A 31 -7.40 41.38 28.83
C ASP A 31 -7.91 40.95 27.45
N CYS A 32 -8.45 41.89 26.67
CA CYS A 32 -8.87 41.62 25.29
C CYS A 32 -7.69 41.25 24.39
N SER A 33 -6.53 41.89 24.58
CA SER A 33 -5.31 41.57 23.82
C SER A 33 -4.80 40.17 24.15
N GLU A 34 -4.78 39.79 25.44
CA GLU A 34 -4.37 38.47 25.88
C GLU A 34 -5.33 37.38 25.38
N PHE A 35 -6.64 37.64 25.47
CA PHE A 35 -7.66 36.75 24.92
C PHE A 35 -7.46 36.51 23.42
N LEU A 36 -7.28 37.57 22.63
CA LEU A 36 -7.02 37.47 21.20
C LEU A 36 -5.74 36.68 20.89
N SER A 37 -4.69 36.87 21.68
CA SER A 37 -3.44 36.10 21.56
C SER A 37 -3.68 34.61 21.80
N LYS A 38 -4.38 34.25 22.89
CA LYS A 38 -4.73 32.85 23.20
C LYS A 38 -5.62 32.23 22.12
N THR A 39 -6.60 32.97 21.60
CA THR A 39 -7.45 32.51 20.50
C THR A 39 -6.64 32.21 19.24
N LYS A 40 -5.67 33.07 18.89
CA LYS A 40 -4.77 32.84 17.74
C LYS A 40 -3.91 31.60 17.94
N GLN A 41 -3.32 31.43 19.12
CA GLN A 41 -2.52 30.24 19.44
C GLN A 41 -3.34 28.96 19.36
N PHE A 42 -4.55 28.98 19.91
CA PHE A 42 -5.47 27.83 19.82
C PHE A 42 -5.81 27.50 18.36
N HIS A 43 -6.11 28.52 17.55
CA HIS A 43 -6.40 28.33 16.13
C HIS A 43 -5.21 27.72 15.36
N GLN A 44 -3.98 28.14 15.69
CA GLN A 44 -2.78 27.56 15.11
C GLN A 44 -2.64 26.08 15.49
N ILE A 45 -2.81 25.74 16.77
CA ILE A 45 -2.73 24.35 17.24
C ILE A 45 -3.75 23.46 16.54
N VAL A 46 -4.99 23.92 16.38
CA VAL A 46 -6.05 23.17 15.68
C VAL A 46 -5.68 22.97 14.21
N THR A 47 -5.14 24.00 13.56
CA THR A 47 -4.67 23.91 12.16
C THR A 47 -3.55 22.89 12.01
N ASP A 48 -2.54 22.95 12.89
CA ASP A 48 -1.42 22.00 12.88
C ASP A 48 -1.90 20.57 13.13
N PHE A 49 -2.85 20.40 14.06
CA PHE A 49 -3.46 19.09 14.35
C PHE A 49 -4.22 18.53 13.14
N MET A 50 -4.99 19.36 12.43
CA MET A 50 -5.67 18.95 11.19
C MET A 50 -4.65 18.47 10.14
N HIS A 51 -3.55 19.20 9.94
CA HIS A 51 -2.50 18.78 9.01
C HIS A 51 -1.87 17.42 9.38
N VAL A 52 -1.61 17.19 10.67
CA VAL A 52 -1.11 15.90 11.14
C VAL A 52 -2.14 14.79 10.91
N MET A 53 -3.42 15.07 11.16
CA MET A 53 -4.49 14.10 10.95
C MET A 53 -4.60 13.70 9.47
N ASP A 54 -4.58 14.67 8.56
CA ASP A 54 -4.63 14.43 7.11
C ASP A 54 -3.44 13.58 6.63
N ALA A 55 -2.23 13.89 7.10
CA ALA A 55 -1.04 13.13 6.77
C ALA A 55 -1.14 11.67 7.27
N LYS A 56 -1.70 11.45 8.47
CA LYS A 56 -1.92 10.11 9.02
C LYS A 56 -3.01 9.36 8.26
N GLN A 57 -4.09 10.02 7.88
CA GLN A 57 -5.15 9.43 7.07
C GLN A 57 -4.61 8.91 5.73
N ALA A 58 -3.83 9.73 5.02
CA ALA A 58 -3.19 9.33 3.77
C ALA A 58 -2.25 8.12 3.94
N MET A 59 -1.52 8.06 5.06
CA MET A 59 -0.64 6.92 5.37
C MET A 59 -1.45 5.64 5.64
N ILE A 60 -2.55 5.74 6.37
CA ILE A 60 -3.45 4.61 6.66
C ILE A 60 -4.03 4.06 5.36
N ASP A 61 -4.53 4.93 4.49
CA ASP A 61 -5.15 4.49 3.23
C ASP A 61 -4.13 3.83 2.29
N LYS A 62 -2.90 4.34 2.25
CA LYS A 62 -1.79 3.68 1.54
C LYS A 62 -1.50 2.28 2.08
N GLN A 63 -1.49 2.10 3.41
CA GLN A 63 -1.24 0.78 3.99
C GLN A 63 -2.43 -0.18 3.78
N LYS A 64 -3.68 0.30 3.84
CA LYS A 64 -4.86 -0.50 3.51
C LYS A 64 -4.79 -1.03 2.08
N LEU A 65 -4.49 -0.15 1.10
CA LEU A 65 -4.32 -0.56 -0.29
C LEU A 65 -3.21 -1.60 -0.46
N ARG A 66 -2.08 -1.41 0.24
CA ARG A 66 -0.98 -2.38 0.22
C ARG A 66 -1.40 -3.74 0.80
N ALA A 67 -2.12 -3.75 1.91
CA ALA A 67 -2.61 -4.97 2.55
C ALA A 67 -3.59 -5.72 1.63
N ILE A 68 -4.53 -5.01 0.98
CA ILE A 68 -5.44 -5.59 -0.01
C ILE A 68 -4.66 -6.18 -1.19
N GLY A 69 -3.66 -5.46 -1.70
CA GLY A 69 -2.81 -5.95 -2.79
C GLY A 69 -2.05 -7.23 -2.43
N LEU A 70 -1.51 -7.32 -1.21
CA LEU A 70 -0.89 -8.55 -0.72
C LEU A 70 -1.93 -9.68 -0.57
N GLY A 71 -3.11 -9.38 -0.02
CA GLY A 71 -4.20 -10.34 0.12
C GLY A 71 -4.60 -10.95 -1.23
N ASN A 72 -4.83 -10.10 -2.23
CA ASN A 72 -5.16 -10.54 -3.59
C ASN A 72 -4.05 -11.40 -4.21
N LYS A 73 -2.78 -11.06 -3.97
CA LYS A 73 -1.65 -11.87 -4.44
C LYS A 73 -1.65 -13.26 -3.81
N VAL A 74 -1.88 -13.34 -2.50
CA VAL A 74 -1.94 -14.63 -1.78
C VAL A 74 -3.14 -15.46 -2.25
N LEU A 75 -4.32 -14.85 -2.38
CA LEU A 75 -5.51 -15.53 -2.89
C LEU A 75 -5.30 -16.05 -4.33
N GLY A 76 -4.68 -15.25 -5.19
CA GLY A 76 -4.36 -15.66 -6.57
C GLY A 76 -3.28 -16.74 -6.67
N GLN A 77 -2.41 -16.90 -5.66
CA GLN A 77 -1.34 -17.89 -5.69
C GLN A 77 -1.87 -19.33 -5.71
N GLU A 78 -3.01 -19.60 -5.05
CA GLU A 78 -3.57 -20.96 -5.04
C GLU A 78 -4.00 -21.39 -6.44
N GLU A 79 -4.72 -20.54 -7.17
CA GLU A 79 -5.14 -20.82 -8.54
C GLU A 79 -3.96 -20.90 -9.51
N VAL A 80 -2.95 -20.03 -9.35
CA VAL A 80 -1.70 -20.12 -10.12
C VAL A 80 -0.98 -21.45 -9.87
N ARG A 81 -0.91 -21.90 -8.60
CA ARG A 81 -0.30 -23.20 -8.24
C ARG A 81 -1.09 -24.36 -8.84
N LYS A 82 -2.42 -24.37 -8.73
CA LYS A 82 -3.29 -25.40 -9.32
C LYS A 82 -3.12 -25.47 -10.84
N ARG A 83 -3.16 -24.32 -11.52
CA ARG A 83 -2.94 -24.25 -12.97
C ARG A 83 -1.57 -24.81 -13.35
N ARG A 84 -0.51 -24.38 -12.65
CA ARG A 84 0.85 -24.86 -12.92
C ARG A 84 0.99 -26.36 -12.70
N GLN A 85 0.34 -26.90 -11.66
CA GLN A 85 0.33 -28.34 -11.40
C GLN A 85 -0.33 -29.11 -12.54
N ARG A 86 -1.47 -28.64 -13.06
CA ARG A 86 -2.14 -29.28 -14.21
C ARG A 86 -1.28 -29.24 -15.47
N GLU A 87 -0.64 -28.10 -15.76
CA GLU A 87 0.27 -27.95 -16.90
C GLU A 87 1.45 -28.94 -16.82
N LEU A 88 2.06 -29.08 -15.63
CA LEU A 88 3.13 -30.04 -15.41
C LEU A 88 2.65 -31.48 -15.53
N GLN A 89 1.47 -31.81 -15.01
CA GLN A 89 0.88 -33.15 -15.14
C GLN A 89 0.60 -33.52 -16.60
N ALA A 90 0.06 -32.60 -17.38
CA ALA A 90 -0.15 -32.79 -18.82
C ALA A 90 1.17 -33.04 -19.54
N THR A 91 2.21 -32.23 -19.25
CA THR A 91 3.55 -32.42 -19.81
C THR A 91 4.13 -33.80 -19.45
N VAL A 92 4.00 -34.22 -18.19
CA VAL A 92 4.46 -35.55 -17.75
C VAL A 92 3.72 -36.65 -18.49
N PHE A 93 2.41 -36.52 -18.67
CA PHE A 93 1.61 -37.49 -19.41
C PHE A 93 2.07 -37.62 -20.87
N GLU A 94 2.22 -36.49 -21.57
CA GLU A 94 2.71 -36.46 -22.96
C GLU A 94 4.08 -37.14 -23.08
N ARG A 95 5.03 -36.82 -22.19
CA ARG A 95 6.38 -37.40 -22.20
C ARG A 95 6.37 -38.90 -21.92
N LYS A 96 5.49 -39.36 -21.02
CA LYS A 96 5.33 -40.80 -20.76
C LYS A 96 4.74 -41.54 -21.96
N ALA A 97 3.73 -40.98 -22.61
CA ALA A 97 3.14 -41.56 -23.80
C ALA A 97 4.17 -41.69 -24.94
N GLU A 98 4.97 -40.65 -25.16
CA GLU A 98 6.04 -40.68 -26.16
C GLU A 98 7.14 -41.70 -25.81
N LEU A 99 7.50 -41.81 -24.53
CA LEU A 99 8.47 -42.82 -24.08
C LEU A 99 7.97 -44.25 -24.35
N GLU A 100 6.70 -44.54 -24.05
CA GLU A 100 6.12 -45.86 -24.33
C GLU A 100 6.07 -46.16 -25.83
N ARG A 101 5.74 -45.17 -26.66
CA ARG A 101 5.79 -45.29 -28.12
C ARG A 101 7.20 -45.65 -28.62
N LEU A 102 8.21 -44.93 -28.14
CA LEU A 102 9.61 -45.16 -28.50
C LEU A 102 10.12 -46.52 -28.02
N ARG A 103 9.72 -46.96 -26.82
CA ARG A 103 10.00 -48.30 -26.31
C ARG A 103 9.45 -49.37 -27.24
N ALA A 104 8.16 -49.31 -27.56
CA ALA A 104 7.52 -50.27 -28.46
C ALA A 104 8.22 -50.33 -29.84
N GLN A 105 8.62 -49.18 -30.38
CA GLN A 105 9.38 -49.12 -31.63
C GLN A 105 10.76 -49.79 -31.51
N ARG A 106 11.50 -49.53 -30.42
CA ARG A 106 12.80 -50.16 -30.14
C ARG A 106 12.66 -51.68 -29.99
N ASP A 107 11.64 -52.15 -29.26
CA ASP A 107 11.34 -53.57 -29.11
C ASP A 107 11.08 -54.24 -30.46
N SER A 108 10.29 -53.60 -31.33
CA SER A 108 10.00 -54.11 -32.68
C SER A 108 11.26 -54.19 -33.55
N LEU A 109 12.08 -53.13 -33.56
CA LEU A 109 13.31 -53.08 -34.36
C LEU A 109 14.33 -54.12 -33.89
N ALA A 110 14.48 -54.31 -32.57
CA ALA A 110 15.38 -55.32 -32.02
C ALA A 110 14.99 -56.75 -32.45
N ARG A 111 13.69 -57.05 -32.56
CA ARG A 111 13.22 -58.35 -33.08
C ARG A 111 13.59 -58.53 -34.55
N VAL A 112 13.32 -57.54 -35.38
CA VAL A 112 13.66 -57.56 -36.82
C VAL A 112 15.18 -57.71 -37.01
N GLU A 113 15.98 -56.99 -36.23
CA GLU A 113 17.44 -57.11 -36.26
C GLU A 113 17.90 -58.53 -35.89
N GLN A 114 17.31 -59.13 -34.86
CA GLN A 114 17.63 -60.50 -34.45
C GLN A 114 17.27 -61.53 -35.54
N GLU A 115 16.11 -61.37 -36.18
CA GLU A 115 15.68 -62.22 -37.30
C GLU A 115 16.64 -62.09 -38.50
N GLN A 116 17.04 -60.87 -38.84
CA GLN A 116 18.00 -60.61 -39.92
C GLN A 116 19.37 -61.22 -39.62
N ARG A 117 19.88 -61.09 -38.39
CA ARG A 117 21.15 -61.72 -37.98
C ARG A 117 21.08 -63.25 -38.09
N ALA A 118 20.00 -63.86 -37.60
CA ALA A 118 19.80 -65.30 -37.71
C ALA A 118 19.69 -65.78 -39.18
N LEU A 119 19.10 -64.97 -40.06
CA LEU A 119 19.06 -65.26 -41.49
C LEU A 119 20.46 -65.19 -42.12
N ILE A 120 21.25 -64.17 -41.79
CA ILE A 120 22.63 -64.03 -42.26
C ILE A 120 23.47 -65.23 -41.83
N GLU A 121 23.39 -65.65 -40.57
CA GLU A 121 24.11 -66.83 -40.07
C GLU A 121 23.73 -68.12 -40.84
N ARG A 122 22.44 -68.30 -41.15
CA ARG A 122 21.98 -69.45 -41.96
C ARG A 122 22.52 -69.42 -43.38
N LEU A 123 22.55 -68.24 -44.01
CA LEU A 123 23.09 -68.10 -45.37
C LEU A 123 24.59 -68.36 -45.39
N GLN A 124 25.34 -67.82 -44.42
CA GLN A 124 26.78 -68.05 -44.27
C GLN A 124 27.12 -69.54 -44.05
N ASN A 125 26.33 -70.25 -43.24
CA ASN A 125 26.54 -71.69 -42.99
C ASN A 125 26.12 -72.59 -44.15
N ASN A 126 25.31 -72.10 -45.09
CA ASN A 126 24.90 -72.86 -46.29
C ASN A 126 25.82 -72.60 -47.51
N GLU A 127 26.61 -71.52 -47.49
CA GLU A 127 27.57 -71.16 -48.55
C GLU A 127 29.01 -71.65 -48.25
N ALA A 128 29.24 -72.34 -47.13
CA ALA A 128 30.49 -73.02 -46.76
C ALA A 128 30.35 -74.54 -46.87
#